data_AF-A0A1G2FTX3-F1
#
_entry.id   AF-A0A1G2FTX3-F1
#
_cell.length_a   1.000
_cell.length_b   1.000
_cell.length_c   1.000
_cell.angle_alpha   90.00
_cell.angle_beta   90.00
_cell.angle_gamma   90.00
#
_symmetry.space_group_name_H-M   'P 1'
#
loop_
_entity.id
_entity.type
_entity.pdbx_description
1 polymer ?
#
loop_
_entity_poly.entity_id
_entity_poly.type
_entity_poly.pdbx_seq_one_letter_code
_entity_poly.pdbx_strand_id
1 'polypeptide(L)'
;MSKVVFDIETIGADFDAMPDEAQKYILKTSEDEKKNESIKEKLGLWPLTGEIAAICLLNYDTNKGRVYFQVGDKKIEPLIENGIEYLAMGEKEILEKFWQEIRNYDQFITFNGRGFDCPYIMLRSGILKVRPSRNLMPYRYKDDEHIDLLDQLTFYGAFRRFSLDFYCRMFKLDAAKLEGMSGDKVQEYFKKGKYLEIARYCAMDVIATAELFERWVKYIRI
;
A
#
# COMPACT_ATOMS: atom_id res chain seq x y z
N MET A 1 5.04 22.92 5.21
CA MET A 1 4.03 21.86 5.23
C MET A 1 4.75 20.55 4.98
N SER A 2 4.87 19.76 6.04
CA SER A 2 5.57 18.47 6.03
C SER A 2 4.79 17.45 5.19
N LYS A 3 5.50 16.69 4.34
CA LYS A 3 4.88 15.73 3.42
C LYS A 3 5.39 14.31 3.63
N VAL A 4 4.48 13.35 3.54
CA VAL A 4 4.80 11.93 3.53
C VAL A 4 4.17 11.23 2.34
N VAL A 5 4.93 10.36 1.70
CA VAL A 5 4.44 9.44 0.67
C VAL A 5 4.31 8.07 1.30
N PHE A 6 3.21 7.36 1.06
CA PHE A 6 3.06 6.00 1.56
C PHE A 6 2.31 5.11 0.58
N ASP A 7 2.51 3.81 0.75
CA ASP A 7 1.89 2.71 0.00
C ASP A 7 1.86 1.46 0.89
N ILE A 8 1.00 0.49 0.57
CA ILE A 8 0.89 -0.78 1.29
C ILE A 8 0.98 -1.98 0.36
N GLU A 9 1.51 -3.08 0.91
CA GLU A 9 1.40 -4.41 0.32
C GLU A 9 0.48 -5.29 1.16
N THR A 10 -0.33 -6.10 0.50
CA THR A 10 -1.34 -6.92 1.17
C THR A 10 -1.26 -8.38 0.78
N ILE A 11 -1.69 -9.24 1.70
CA ILE A 11 -1.76 -10.69 1.53
C ILE A 11 -3.16 -11.17 1.85
N GLY A 12 -3.64 -12.18 1.13
CA GLY A 12 -4.90 -12.86 1.43
C GLY A 12 -4.73 -13.78 2.64
N ALA A 13 -5.71 -13.76 3.53
CA ALA A 13 -5.81 -14.73 4.61
C ALA A 13 -6.06 -16.14 4.05
N ASP A 14 -5.78 -17.14 4.87
CA ASP A 14 -6.04 -18.54 4.52
C ASP A 14 -7.55 -18.78 4.44
N PHE A 15 -8.05 -18.99 3.21
CA PHE A 15 -9.47 -19.19 2.93
C PHE A 15 -10.03 -20.38 3.71
N ASP A 16 -9.28 -21.48 3.77
CA ASP A 16 -9.74 -22.73 4.39
C ASP A 16 -9.78 -22.62 5.92
N ALA A 17 -9.07 -21.63 6.50
CA ALA A 17 -9.12 -21.31 7.92
C ALA A 17 -10.22 -20.31 8.30
N MET A 18 -10.96 -19.75 7.32
CA MET A 18 -12.05 -18.80 7.58
C MET A 18 -13.31 -19.52 8.09
N PRO A 19 -14.18 -18.84 8.86
CA PRO A 19 -15.49 -19.38 9.22
C PRO A 19 -16.34 -19.76 7.99
N ASP A 20 -17.12 -20.84 8.10
CA ASP A 20 -17.96 -21.36 7.01
C ASP A 20 -18.89 -20.29 6.40
N GLU A 21 -19.49 -19.42 7.23
CA GLU A 21 -20.35 -18.35 6.75
C GLU A 21 -19.58 -17.33 5.90
N ALA A 22 -18.33 -17.03 6.28
CA ALA A 22 -17.47 -16.13 5.53
C ALA A 22 -17.05 -16.76 4.19
N GLN A 23 -16.66 -18.03 4.20
CA GLN A 23 -16.34 -18.78 2.98
C GLN A 23 -17.53 -18.78 2.00
N LYS A 24 -18.73 -19.09 2.49
CA LYS A 24 -19.98 -19.06 1.70
C LYS A 24 -20.29 -17.67 1.17
N TYR A 25 -20.07 -16.62 1.96
CA TYR A 25 -20.31 -15.24 1.53
C TYR A 25 -19.34 -14.84 0.41
N ILE A 26 -18.05 -15.15 0.55
CA ILE A 26 -17.00 -14.84 -0.43
C ILE A 26 -17.27 -15.55 -1.76
N LEU A 27 -17.68 -16.83 -1.70
CA LEU A 27 -17.97 -17.63 -2.89
C LEU A 27 -19.41 -17.47 -3.39
N LYS A 28 -20.22 -16.56 -2.82
CA LYS A 28 -21.65 -16.43 -3.14
C LYS A 28 -21.93 -16.19 -4.62
N THR A 29 -21.07 -15.46 -5.31
CA THR A 29 -21.19 -15.18 -6.74
C THR A 29 -20.47 -16.20 -7.62
N SER A 30 -19.87 -17.22 -7.03
CA SER A 30 -19.14 -18.24 -7.77
C SER A 30 -20.09 -19.25 -8.39
N GLU A 31 -19.74 -19.70 -9.59
CA GLU A 31 -20.55 -20.61 -10.41
C GLU A 31 -19.78 -21.89 -10.76
N ASP A 32 -18.44 -21.89 -10.59
CA ASP A 32 -17.57 -23.02 -10.86
C ASP A 32 -16.26 -22.96 -10.02
N GLU A 33 -15.48 -24.05 -10.06
CA GLU A 33 -14.21 -24.14 -9.34
C GLU A 33 -13.14 -23.15 -9.83
N LYS A 34 -13.13 -22.81 -11.13
CA LYS A 34 -12.14 -21.85 -11.67
C LYS A 34 -12.37 -20.45 -11.11
N LYS A 35 -13.64 -20.06 -10.97
CA LYS A 35 -14.05 -18.80 -10.36
C LYS A 35 -13.77 -18.79 -8.87
N ASN A 36 -13.89 -19.93 -8.18
CA ASN A 36 -13.45 -20.06 -6.78
C ASN A 36 -11.97 -19.72 -6.63
N GLU A 37 -11.10 -20.33 -7.43
CA GLU A 37 -9.66 -20.07 -7.36
C GLU A 37 -9.31 -18.61 -7.69
N SER A 38 -9.94 -18.02 -8.71
CA SER A 38 -9.74 -16.60 -9.02
C SER A 38 -10.22 -15.66 -7.90
N ILE A 39 -11.27 -16.02 -7.15
CA ILE A 39 -11.72 -15.26 -5.98
C ILE A 39 -10.71 -15.39 -4.84
N LYS A 40 -10.19 -16.60 -4.59
CA LYS A 40 -9.18 -16.85 -3.55
C LYS A 40 -7.89 -16.06 -3.79
N GLU A 41 -7.46 -15.93 -5.05
CA GLU A 41 -6.31 -15.09 -5.43
C GLU A 41 -6.52 -13.60 -5.11
N LYS A 42 -7.77 -13.13 -5.05
CA LYS A 42 -8.12 -11.72 -4.80
C LYS A 42 -8.34 -11.39 -3.34
N LEU A 43 -8.27 -12.36 -2.42
CA LEU A 43 -8.56 -12.13 -1.01
C LEU A 43 -7.66 -11.05 -0.39
N GLY A 44 -6.40 -10.96 -0.86
CA GLY A 44 -5.47 -9.91 -0.44
C GLY A 44 -5.92 -8.50 -0.85
N LEU A 45 -6.74 -8.37 -1.90
CA LEU A 45 -7.24 -7.08 -2.38
C LEU A 45 -8.41 -6.52 -1.55
N TRP A 46 -8.92 -7.27 -0.56
CA TRP A 46 -10.01 -6.80 0.30
C TRP A 46 -9.60 -6.82 1.77
N PRO A 47 -9.81 -5.71 2.52
CA PRO A 47 -9.37 -5.61 3.91
C PRO A 47 -10.06 -6.57 4.87
N LEU A 48 -11.24 -7.08 4.52
CA LEU A 48 -11.98 -8.03 5.35
C LEU A 48 -11.46 -9.47 5.20
N THR A 49 -10.70 -9.76 4.14
CA THR A 49 -10.21 -11.11 3.81
C THR A 49 -8.70 -11.17 3.63
N GLY A 50 -8.02 -10.06 3.85
CA GLY A 50 -6.57 -9.97 3.78
C GLY A 50 -5.99 -9.17 4.93
N GLU A 51 -4.68 -9.05 4.90
CA GLU A 51 -3.85 -8.43 5.90
C GLU A 51 -2.79 -7.56 5.23
N ILE A 52 -2.32 -6.56 5.96
CA ILE A 52 -1.21 -5.71 5.51
C ILE A 52 0.11 -6.45 5.72
N ALA A 53 0.78 -6.82 4.64
CA ALA A 53 2.09 -7.44 4.65
C ALA A 53 3.22 -6.42 4.83
N ALA A 54 3.08 -5.22 4.27
CA ALA A 54 4.03 -4.13 4.47
C ALA A 54 3.36 -2.77 4.34
N ILE A 55 3.88 -1.75 5.04
CA ILE A 55 3.59 -0.34 4.81
C ILE A 55 4.92 0.40 4.75
N CYS A 56 5.11 1.20 3.70
CA CYS A 56 6.23 2.12 3.61
C CYS A 56 5.75 3.56 3.83
N LEU A 57 6.46 4.34 4.66
CA LEU A 57 6.31 5.79 4.76
C LEU A 57 7.64 6.46 4.40
N LEU A 58 7.61 7.43 3.49
CA LEU A 58 8.76 8.22 3.08
C LEU A 58 8.50 9.70 3.36
N ASN A 59 9.33 10.31 4.19
CA ASN A 59 9.34 11.75 4.35
C ASN A 59 9.89 12.39 3.07
N TYR A 60 9.02 13.05 2.31
CA TYR A 60 9.34 13.61 1.00
C TYR A 60 10.41 14.71 1.08
N ASP A 61 10.45 15.48 2.17
CA ASP A 61 11.38 16.60 2.30
C ASP A 61 12.81 16.14 2.67
N THR A 62 12.96 14.97 3.31
CA THR A 62 14.26 14.47 3.81
C THR A 62 14.77 13.21 3.12
N ASN A 63 13.94 12.57 2.28
CA ASN A 63 14.21 11.25 1.68
C ASN A 63 14.52 10.15 2.71
N LYS A 64 14.07 10.31 3.95
CA LYS A 64 14.17 9.28 4.99
C LYS A 64 12.84 8.58 5.11
N GLY A 65 12.87 7.25 5.17
CA GLY A 65 11.66 6.45 5.23
C GLY A 65 11.75 5.31 6.23
N ARG A 66 10.61 4.67 6.45
CA ARG A 66 10.50 3.43 7.20
C ARG A 66 9.57 2.47 6.47
N VAL A 67 9.92 1.20 6.51
CA VAL A 67 9.04 0.10 6.13
C VAL A 67 8.76 -0.75 7.34
N TYR A 68 7.49 -0.87 7.68
CA TYR A 68 6.99 -1.81 8.67
C TYR A 68 6.41 -3.01 7.95
N PHE A 69 6.88 -4.21 8.24
CA PHE A 69 6.46 -5.38 7.47
C PHE A 69 6.29 -6.62 8.35
N GLN A 70 5.34 -7.46 7.94
CA GLN A 70 5.04 -8.71 8.59
C GLN A 70 6.13 -9.74 8.34
N VAL A 71 6.39 -10.52 9.38
CA VAL A 71 7.20 -11.75 9.32
C VAL A 71 6.40 -12.86 9.99
N GLY A 72 6.57 -14.09 9.52
CA GLY A 72 6.10 -15.27 10.26
C GLY A 72 6.96 -15.50 11.52
N ASP A 73 7.25 -16.74 11.84
CA ASP A 73 8.07 -17.09 13.03
C ASP A 73 9.56 -16.71 12.91
N LYS A 74 9.95 -15.97 11.86
CA LYS A 74 11.32 -15.53 11.63
C LYS A 74 11.59 -14.23 12.37
N LYS A 75 12.75 -14.15 13.03
CA LYS A 75 13.30 -12.88 13.51
C LYS A 75 14.16 -12.26 12.42
N ILE A 76 13.84 -11.03 12.02
CA ILE A 76 14.66 -10.22 11.11
C ILE A 76 15.09 -8.99 11.90
N GLU A 77 16.41 -8.79 12.02
CA GLU A 77 16.95 -7.61 12.69
C GLU A 77 16.73 -6.35 11.84
N PRO A 78 16.51 -5.18 12.47
CA PRO A 78 16.39 -3.91 11.76
C PRO A 78 17.60 -3.65 10.85
N LEU A 79 17.35 -3.08 9.68
CA LEU A 79 18.39 -2.67 8.74
C LEU A 79 18.03 -1.36 8.06
N ILE A 80 19.04 -0.67 7.53
CA ILE A 80 18.87 0.59 6.79
C ILE A 80 19.47 0.45 5.41
N GLU A 81 18.68 0.72 4.37
CA GLU A 81 19.12 0.75 2.97
C GLU A 81 18.63 2.06 2.33
N ASN A 82 19.54 2.81 1.70
CA ASN A 82 19.20 4.04 0.96
C ASN A 82 18.36 5.07 1.75
N GLY A 83 18.57 5.18 3.06
CA GLY A 83 17.82 6.10 3.93
C GLY A 83 16.47 5.56 4.42
N ILE A 84 16.14 4.31 4.11
CA ILE A 84 14.92 3.63 4.54
C ILE A 84 15.26 2.58 5.61
N GLU A 85 14.60 2.67 6.76
CA GLU A 85 14.73 1.72 7.86
C GLU A 85 13.67 0.61 7.74
N TYR A 86 14.07 -0.65 7.76
CA TYR A 86 13.19 -1.81 7.61
C TYR A 86 13.00 -2.50 8.95
N LEU A 87 11.75 -2.60 9.41
CA LEU A 87 11.38 -3.05 10.75
C LEU A 87 10.33 -4.16 10.67
N ALA A 88 10.71 -5.37 11.07
CA ALA A 88 9.82 -6.52 11.12
C ALA A 88 8.94 -6.50 12.37
N MET A 89 7.62 -6.67 12.21
CA MET A 89 6.64 -6.69 13.31
C MET A 89 5.30 -7.31 12.88
N GLY A 90 4.37 -7.53 13.81
CA GLY A 90 3.03 -8.01 13.49
C GLY A 90 2.11 -6.91 12.94
N GLU A 91 1.06 -7.27 12.18
CA GLU A 91 0.14 -6.32 11.51
C GLU A 91 -0.38 -5.22 12.45
N LYS A 92 -0.76 -5.59 13.67
CA LYS A 92 -1.29 -4.65 14.65
C LYS A 92 -0.25 -3.57 15.00
N GLU A 93 0.99 -3.98 15.21
CA GLU A 93 2.10 -3.06 15.50
C GLU A 93 2.42 -2.18 14.29
N ILE A 94 2.36 -2.74 13.06
CA ILE A 94 2.49 -1.98 11.80
C ILE A 94 1.50 -0.81 11.79
N LEU A 95 0.22 -1.09 12.06
CA LEU A 95 -0.82 -0.07 12.08
C LEU A 95 -0.60 0.94 13.20
N GLU A 96 -0.25 0.51 14.41
CA GLU A 96 0.05 1.41 15.53
C GLU A 96 1.20 2.36 15.19
N LYS A 97 2.26 1.85 14.56
CA LYS A 97 3.39 2.67 14.09
C LYS A 97 2.97 3.62 12.99
N PHE A 98 2.27 3.14 11.96
CA PHE A 98 1.74 3.98 10.89
C PHE A 98 0.94 5.17 11.44
N TRP A 99 0.00 4.94 12.36
CA TRP A 99 -0.81 6.00 12.96
C TRP A 99 0.00 6.96 13.86
N GLN A 100 1.05 6.47 14.52
CA GLN A 100 1.99 7.32 15.26
C GLN A 100 2.82 8.23 14.35
N GLU A 101 3.18 7.75 13.14
CA GLU A 101 4.00 8.49 12.19
C GLU A 101 3.19 9.50 11.39
N ILE A 102 2.09 9.07 10.78
CA ILE A 102 1.26 9.86 9.83
C ILE A 102 0.71 11.13 10.47
N ARG A 103 0.49 11.14 11.80
CA ARG A 103 -0.02 12.30 12.54
C ARG A 103 0.95 13.49 12.56
N ASN A 104 2.24 13.26 12.30
CA ASN A 104 3.27 14.30 12.35
C ASN A 104 3.42 15.00 10.99
N TYR A 105 2.66 14.58 9.99
CA TYR A 105 2.69 15.13 8.64
C TYR A 105 1.42 15.94 8.36
N ASP A 106 1.61 17.10 7.75
CA ASP A 106 0.50 17.97 7.36
C ASP A 106 -0.24 17.41 6.13
N GLN A 107 0.50 16.84 5.18
CA GLN A 107 -0.02 16.33 3.92
C GLN A 107 0.53 14.93 3.61
N PHE A 108 -0.30 14.07 3.06
CA PHE A 108 0.10 12.75 2.59
C PHE A 108 -0.21 12.53 1.11
N ILE A 109 0.65 11.74 0.47
CA ILE A 109 0.63 11.50 -0.96
C ILE A 109 0.61 9.98 -1.20
N THR A 110 -0.24 9.55 -2.12
CA THR A 110 -0.36 8.14 -2.51
C THR A 110 -0.58 8.03 -4.02
N PHE A 111 -0.45 6.83 -4.58
CA PHE A 111 -0.93 6.52 -5.92
C PHE A 111 -2.12 5.56 -5.83
N ASN A 112 -3.34 6.01 -6.16
CA ASN A 112 -4.57 5.23 -6.00
C ASN A 112 -4.91 4.86 -4.54
N GLY A 113 -4.37 5.57 -3.55
CA GLY A 113 -4.64 5.27 -2.13
C GLY A 113 -6.10 5.43 -1.73
N ARG A 114 -6.88 6.32 -2.37
CA ARG A 114 -8.34 6.40 -2.13
C ARG A 114 -9.08 5.17 -2.64
N GLY A 115 -8.56 4.57 -3.70
CA GLY A 115 -9.10 3.36 -4.31
C GLY A 115 -8.68 2.08 -3.60
N PHE A 116 -7.64 2.12 -2.76
CA PHE A 116 -7.06 0.93 -2.16
C PHE A 116 -6.51 1.16 -0.74
N ASP A 117 -5.34 1.78 -0.60
CA ASP A 117 -4.55 1.85 0.63
C ASP A 117 -5.30 2.44 1.82
N CYS A 118 -5.88 3.63 1.65
CA CYS A 118 -6.54 4.39 2.71
C CYS A 118 -7.72 3.62 3.32
N PRO A 119 -8.73 3.15 2.55
CA PRO A 119 -9.81 2.35 3.13
C PRO A 119 -9.30 1.01 3.69
N TYR A 120 -8.25 0.42 3.10
CA TYR A 120 -7.67 -0.82 3.60
C TYR A 120 -7.10 -0.64 5.01
N ILE A 121 -6.23 0.35 5.20
CA ILE A 121 -5.63 0.70 6.49
C ILE A 121 -6.72 1.02 7.52
N MET A 122 -7.72 1.83 7.16
CA MET A 122 -8.79 2.22 8.08
C MET A 122 -9.65 1.03 8.53
N LEU A 123 -10.00 0.12 7.61
CA LEU A 123 -10.79 -1.07 7.94
C LEU A 123 -9.98 -2.10 8.74
N ARG A 124 -8.72 -2.37 8.36
CA ARG A 124 -7.82 -3.23 9.16
C ARG A 124 -7.60 -2.68 10.56
N SER A 125 -7.48 -1.36 10.71
CA SER A 125 -7.40 -0.70 12.02
C SER A 125 -8.65 -0.97 12.87
N GLY A 126 -9.84 -0.91 12.27
CA GLY A 126 -11.08 -1.29 12.94
C GLY A 126 -11.09 -2.76 13.40
N ILE A 127 -10.68 -3.69 12.52
CA ILE A 127 -10.61 -5.13 12.80
C ILE A 127 -9.64 -5.41 13.97
N LEU A 128 -8.45 -4.80 13.95
CA LEU A 128 -7.40 -5.00 14.94
C LEU A 128 -7.51 -4.10 16.17
N LYS A 129 -8.59 -3.31 16.26
CA LYS A 129 -8.87 -2.38 17.37
C LYS A 129 -7.75 -1.35 17.59
N VAL A 130 -7.12 -0.91 16.50
CA VAL A 130 -6.15 0.18 16.48
C VAL A 130 -6.89 1.46 16.10
N ARG A 131 -6.78 2.51 16.91
CA ARG A 131 -7.52 3.77 16.68
C ARG A 131 -6.80 4.61 15.62
N PRO A 132 -7.47 4.99 14.51
CA PRO A 132 -6.92 5.94 13.55
C PRO A 132 -6.59 7.29 14.18
N SER A 133 -5.41 7.84 13.87
CA SER A 133 -5.00 9.18 14.33
C SER A 133 -5.44 10.30 13.39
N ARG A 134 -5.79 9.97 12.14
CA ARG A 134 -6.21 10.92 11.11
C ARG A 134 -7.24 10.27 10.17
N ASN A 135 -8.09 11.09 9.56
CA ASN A 135 -8.93 10.65 8.43
C ASN A 135 -8.07 10.55 7.16
N LEU A 136 -7.84 9.34 6.65
CA LEU A 136 -7.12 9.12 5.38
C LEU A 136 -8.00 9.31 4.14
N MET A 137 -9.30 9.54 4.33
CA MET A 137 -10.27 9.83 3.28
C MET A 137 -10.88 11.23 3.49
N PRO A 138 -10.06 12.31 3.52
CA PRO A 138 -10.58 13.66 3.58
C PRO A 138 -11.31 14.01 2.28
N TYR A 139 -11.92 15.19 2.21
CA TYR A 139 -12.68 15.61 1.04
C TYR A 139 -11.87 15.45 -0.26
N ARG A 140 -12.43 14.72 -1.23
CA ARG A 140 -11.68 14.18 -2.38
C ARG A 140 -11.06 15.23 -3.29
N TYR A 141 -11.79 16.32 -3.52
CA TYR A 141 -11.40 17.35 -4.49
C TYR A 141 -10.59 18.49 -3.87
N LYS A 142 -10.15 18.33 -2.62
CA LYS A 142 -9.16 19.21 -1.99
C LYS A 142 -7.83 18.47 -1.91
N ASP A 143 -6.76 19.20 -2.18
CA ASP A 143 -5.38 18.72 -2.21
C ASP A 143 -4.55 19.29 -1.05
N ASP A 144 -5.21 19.75 0.02
CA ASP A 144 -4.58 20.27 1.24
C ASP A 144 -4.03 19.14 2.11
N GLU A 145 -4.86 18.12 2.38
CA GLU A 145 -4.50 17.00 3.25
C GLU A 145 -3.99 15.77 2.48
N HIS A 146 -4.70 15.36 1.42
CA HIS A 146 -4.40 14.15 0.66
C HIS A 146 -4.28 14.45 -0.83
N ILE A 147 -3.12 14.15 -1.38
CA ILE A 147 -2.89 14.13 -2.82
C ILE A 147 -2.83 12.68 -3.29
N ASP A 148 -3.93 12.19 -3.86
CA ASP A 148 -3.93 10.93 -4.60
C ASP A 148 -3.56 11.20 -6.07
N LEU A 149 -2.37 10.76 -6.48
CA LEU A 149 -1.84 11.01 -7.81
C LEU A 149 -2.69 10.42 -8.92
N LEU A 150 -3.38 9.30 -8.69
CA LEU A 150 -4.25 8.73 -9.72
C LEU A 150 -5.47 9.63 -9.93
N ASP A 151 -6.05 10.19 -8.87
CA ASP A 151 -7.11 11.19 -9.00
C ASP A 151 -6.62 12.43 -9.74
N GLN A 152 -5.43 12.93 -9.38
CA GLN A 152 -4.86 14.12 -10.04
C GLN A 152 -4.60 13.89 -11.54
N LEU A 153 -3.95 12.77 -11.89
CA LEU A 153 -3.54 12.48 -13.27
C LEU A 153 -4.68 11.99 -14.16
N THR A 154 -5.79 11.55 -13.56
CA THR A 154 -7.02 11.21 -14.30
C THR A 154 -8.05 12.34 -14.27
N PHE A 155 -7.69 13.51 -13.72
CA PHE A 155 -8.58 14.65 -13.55
C PHE A 155 -9.90 14.22 -12.88
N TYR A 156 -9.76 13.50 -11.77
CA TYR A 156 -10.85 12.94 -10.98
C TYR A 156 -11.79 12.02 -11.77
N GLY A 157 -11.24 11.27 -12.72
CA GLY A 157 -11.98 10.32 -13.56
C GLY A 157 -12.47 10.89 -14.90
N ALA A 158 -12.13 12.13 -15.26
CA ALA A 158 -12.37 12.65 -16.60
C ALA A 158 -11.47 12.01 -17.67
N PHE A 159 -10.40 11.33 -17.26
CA PHE A 159 -9.51 10.56 -18.14
C PHE A 159 -9.31 9.12 -17.66
N ARG A 160 -8.86 8.25 -18.57
CA ARG A 160 -8.62 6.83 -18.26
C ARG A 160 -7.46 6.66 -17.28
N ARG A 161 -7.50 5.56 -16.53
CA ARG A 161 -6.46 5.17 -15.57
C ARG A 161 -5.27 4.49 -16.26
N PHE A 162 -4.10 4.65 -15.68
CA PHE A 162 -2.86 3.92 -15.98
C PHE A 162 -2.21 3.47 -14.66
N SER A 163 -1.33 2.46 -14.72
CA SER A 163 -0.57 2.01 -13.56
C SER A 163 0.55 2.99 -13.19
N LEU A 164 1.04 2.92 -11.94
CA LEU A 164 2.20 3.67 -11.50
C LEU A 164 3.40 3.40 -12.40
N ASP A 165 3.72 2.12 -12.65
CA ASP A 165 4.78 1.69 -13.57
C ASP A 165 4.66 2.34 -14.96
N PHE A 166 3.45 2.38 -15.54
CA PHE A 166 3.25 3.00 -16.85
C PHE A 166 3.53 4.50 -16.81
N TYR A 167 3.05 5.22 -15.79
CA TYR A 167 3.38 6.63 -15.61
C TYR A 167 4.89 6.82 -15.46
N CYS A 168 5.55 6.06 -14.58
CA CYS A 168 6.99 6.17 -14.34
C CYS A 168 7.81 5.96 -15.61
N ARG A 169 7.48 4.94 -16.43
CA ARG A 169 8.13 4.69 -17.71
C ARG A 169 7.94 5.83 -18.70
N MET A 170 6.71 6.35 -18.84
CA MET A 170 6.40 7.42 -19.80
C MET A 170 7.00 8.77 -19.40
N PHE A 171 7.07 9.05 -18.09
CA PHE A 171 7.77 10.23 -17.57
C PHE A 171 9.29 10.08 -17.50
N LYS A 172 9.83 8.89 -17.84
CA LYS A 172 11.26 8.54 -17.79
C LYS A 172 11.84 8.78 -16.40
N LEU A 173 11.16 8.25 -15.37
CA LEU A 173 11.58 8.33 -13.98
C LEU A 173 12.62 7.25 -13.67
N ASP A 174 13.60 7.57 -12.82
CA ASP A 174 14.74 6.70 -12.55
C ASP A 174 14.34 5.49 -11.70
N ALA A 175 13.36 5.67 -10.81
CA ALA A 175 12.75 4.58 -10.03
C ALA A 175 12.09 3.49 -10.91
N ALA A 176 11.84 3.75 -12.20
CA ALA A 176 11.22 2.79 -13.12
C ALA A 176 12.13 1.60 -13.52
N LYS A 177 13.37 1.52 -13.01
CA LYS A 177 14.29 0.37 -13.23
C LYS A 177 13.94 -0.88 -12.41
N LEU A 178 12.71 -0.93 -11.89
CA LEU A 178 12.12 -2.02 -11.12
C LEU A 178 11.94 -3.29 -11.97
N GLU A 179 13.02 -4.03 -12.16
CA GLU A 179 12.94 -5.41 -12.65
C GLU A 179 12.74 -6.38 -11.47
N GLY A 180 11.61 -7.09 -11.43
CA GLY A 180 11.55 -8.40 -10.75
C GLY A 180 10.32 -8.72 -9.91
N MET A 181 9.64 -7.73 -9.32
CA MET A 181 8.44 -7.93 -8.49
C MET A 181 7.25 -7.14 -9.03
N SER A 182 6.08 -7.76 -8.99
CA SER A 182 4.78 -7.19 -9.33
C SER A 182 3.83 -7.59 -8.19
N GLY A 183 2.83 -6.75 -7.90
CA GLY A 183 1.92 -6.95 -6.77
C GLY A 183 1.21 -8.32 -6.75
N ASP A 184 1.04 -8.96 -7.92
CA ASP A 184 0.49 -10.31 -8.04
C ASP A 184 1.36 -11.40 -7.36
N LYS A 185 2.64 -11.12 -7.13
CA LYS A 185 3.58 -12.06 -6.50
C LYS A 185 3.70 -11.92 -4.99
N VAL A 186 3.11 -10.90 -4.38
CA VAL A 186 3.26 -10.62 -2.94
C VAL A 186 2.81 -11.82 -2.10
N GLN A 187 1.67 -12.43 -2.42
CA GLN A 187 1.18 -13.63 -1.75
C GLN A 187 2.17 -14.81 -1.84
N GLU A 188 2.72 -15.04 -3.04
CA GLU A 188 3.68 -16.13 -3.27
C GLU A 188 4.98 -15.90 -2.48
N TYR A 189 5.49 -14.66 -2.48
CA TYR A 189 6.69 -14.28 -1.76
C TYR A 189 6.51 -14.42 -0.26
N PHE A 190 5.34 -14.04 0.25
CA PHE A 190 5.02 -14.16 1.66
C PHE A 190 5.03 -15.62 2.10
N LYS A 191 4.37 -16.51 1.31
CA LYS A 191 4.38 -17.96 1.54
C LYS A 191 5.79 -18.57 1.49
N LYS A 192 6.67 -18.03 0.64
CA LYS A 192 8.09 -18.44 0.55
C LYS A 192 8.98 -17.82 1.64
N GLY A 193 8.41 -17.00 2.51
CA GLY A 193 9.12 -16.31 3.58
C GLY A 193 10.13 -15.27 3.09
N LYS A 194 9.86 -14.67 1.91
CA LYS A 194 10.61 -13.57 1.28
C LYS A 194 10.05 -12.21 1.70
N TYR A 195 10.00 -12.00 3.02
CA TYR A 195 9.35 -10.83 3.62
C TYR A 195 10.09 -9.53 3.32
N LEU A 196 11.42 -9.56 3.33
CA LEU A 196 12.25 -8.38 3.08
C LEU A 196 12.14 -7.93 1.62
N GLU A 197 11.96 -8.85 0.69
CA GLU A 197 11.72 -8.54 -0.72
C GLU A 197 10.40 -7.81 -0.93
N ILE A 198 9.33 -8.22 -0.22
CA ILE A 198 8.05 -7.49 -0.21
C ILE A 198 8.25 -6.09 0.36
N ALA A 199 8.95 -5.98 1.50
CA ALA A 199 9.23 -4.71 2.15
C ALA A 199 10.03 -3.75 1.23
N ARG A 200 11.03 -4.27 0.51
CA ARG A 200 11.80 -3.50 -0.48
C ARG A 200 10.95 -3.07 -1.65
N TYR A 201 10.08 -3.94 -2.16
CA TYR A 201 9.17 -3.60 -3.25
C TYR A 201 8.23 -2.45 -2.85
N CYS A 202 7.60 -2.53 -1.68
CA CYS A 202 6.79 -1.45 -1.12
C CYS A 202 7.57 -0.12 -1.03
N ALA A 203 8.83 -0.18 -0.59
CA ALA A 203 9.70 1.00 -0.54
C ALA A 203 9.95 1.61 -1.92
N MET A 204 10.12 0.77 -2.94
CA MET A 204 10.37 1.22 -4.30
C MET A 204 9.12 1.84 -4.94
N ASP A 205 7.92 1.31 -4.69
CA ASP A 205 6.66 1.92 -5.15
C ASP A 205 6.41 3.28 -4.49
N VAL A 206 6.79 3.44 -3.22
CA VAL A 206 6.76 4.76 -2.53
C VAL A 206 7.77 5.74 -3.13
N ILE A 207 8.99 5.31 -3.44
CA ILE A 207 10.00 6.16 -4.12
C ILE A 207 9.49 6.58 -5.50
N ALA A 208 8.95 5.65 -6.29
CA ALA A 208 8.38 5.92 -7.60
C ALA A 208 7.20 6.91 -7.52
N THR A 209 6.34 6.76 -6.51
CA THR A 209 5.24 7.68 -6.21
C THR A 209 5.78 9.08 -5.87
N ALA A 210 6.86 9.19 -5.09
CA ALA A 210 7.49 10.47 -4.77
C ALA A 210 8.07 11.17 -6.02
N GLU A 211 8.75 10.44 -6.90
CA GLU A 211 9.26 10.97 -8.17
C GLU A 211 8.13 11.42 -9.12
N LEU A 212 7.03 10.67 -9.16
CA LEU A 212 5.86 11.03 -9.95
C LEU A 212 5.17 12.28 -9.37
N PHE A 213 5.07 12.38 -8.05
CA PHE A 213 4.56 13.56 -7.37
C PHE A 213 5.39 14.80 -7.69
N GLU A 214 6.71 14.70 -7.64
CA GLU A 214 7.63 15.77 -8.04
C GLU A 214 7.33 16.27 -9.46
N ARG A 215 7.09 15.34 -10.39
CA ARG A 215 6.75 15.66 -11.78
C ARG A 215 5.40 16.37 -11.90
N TRP A 216 4.39 15.89 -11.16
CA TRP A 216 3.06 16.50 -11.14
C TRP A 216 3.10 17.93 -10.60
N VAL A 217 3.77 18.15 -9.46
CA VAL A 217 3.90 19.49 -8.85
C VAL A 217 4.59 20.47 -9.79
N LYS A 218 5.69 20.06 -10.43
CA LYS A 218 6.51 20.97 -11.25
C LYS A 218 5.89 21.34 -12.60
N TYR A 219 5.12 20.45 -13.21
CA TYR A 219 4.76 20.59 -14.62
C TYR A 219 3.26 20.42 -14.92
N ILE A 220 2.45 20.02 -13.96
CA ILE A 220 1.02 19.73 -14.18
C ILE A 220 0.13 20.56 -13.25
N ARG A 221 0.52 20.73 -11.98
CA ARG A 221 -0.23 21.54 -11.02
C ARG A 221 -0.19 23.02 -11.42
N ILE A 222 -1.37 23.66 -11.47
CA ILE A 222 -1.57 25.09 -11.80
C ILE A 222 -2.00 25.84 -10.54
#